data_AF-K2E506-F1
#
_entry.id   AF-K2E506-F1
#
_cell.length_a   1.000
_cell.length_b   1.000
_cell.length_c   1.000
_cell.angle_alpha   90.00
_cell.angle_beta   90.00
_cell.angle_gamma   90.00
#
_symmetry.space_group_name_H-M   'P 1'
#
loop_
_entity.id
_entity.type
_entity.pdbx_description
1 polymer ?
#
loop_
_entity_poly.entity_id
_entity_poly.type
_entity_poly.pdbx_seq_one_letter_code
_entity_poly.pdbx_strand_id
1 'polypeptide(L)'
;PLIQILLGGGKFDETAVLATASLLAVYTLSIPFESLMHFLSRAHYALQNTMRASMIHVGTIVLTLVLSQSLVERFGLYAIPMGFTTGLVLHILILEVSLRQLVGKLSAAK
;
A
#
# COMPACT_ATOMS: atom_id res chain seq x y z
N PRO A 1 -16.25 14.40 -11.04
CA PRO A 1 -15.73 15.68 -11.59
C PRO A 1 -14.22 15.65 -11.90
N LEU A 2 -13.34 15.23 -10.97
CA LEU A 2 -11.89 15.26 -11.19
C LEU A 2 -11.44 14.45 -12.43
N ILE A 3 -11.84 13.18 -12.52
CA ILE A 3 -11.49 12.31 -13.66
C ILE A 3 -12.05 12.84 -14.98
N GLN A 4 -13.26 13.40 -14.98
CA GLN A 4 -13.86 13.96 -16.18
C GLN A 4 -13.10 15.19 -16.69
N ILE A 5 -12.59 16.04 -15.80
CA ILE A 5 -11.80 17.22 -16.17
C ILE A 5 -10.42 16.81 -16.70
N LEU A 6 -9.79 15.82 -16.07
CA LEU A 6 -8.41 15.41 -16.40
C LEU A 6 -8.33 14.46 -17.60
N LEU A 7 -9.30 13.54 -17.72
CA LEU A 7 -9.26 12.43 -18.67
C LEU A 7 -10.47 12.39 -19.60
N GLY A 8 -11.52 13.17 -19.34
CA GLY A 8 -12.72 13.17 -20.18
C GLY A 8 -12.48 13.84 -21.53
N GLY A 9 -12.86 13.15 -22.61
CA GLY A 9 -12.80 13.67 -23.98
C GLY A 9 -12.19 12.71 -24.98
N GLY A 10 -12.44 12.97 -26.27
CA GLY A 10 -11.90 12.16 -27.37
C GLY A 10 -12.34 10.69 -27.31
N LYS A 11 -11.38 9.78 -27.16
CA LYS A 11 -11.63 8.32 -27.07
C LYS A 11 -11.97 7.84 -25.65
N PHE A 12 -11.88 8.71 -24.64
CA PHE A 12 -12.16 8.36 -23.26
C PHE A 12 -13.62 8.66 -22.94
N ASP A 13 -14.45 7.63 -23.12
CA ASP A 13 -15.90 7.71 -23.00
C ASP A 13 -16.35 7.88 -21.53
N GLU A 14 -17.60 8.30 -21.32
CA GLU A 14 -18.17 8.53 -19.99
C GLU A 14 -18.14 7.27 -19.10
N THR A 15 -18.28 6.09 -19.72
CA THR A 15 -18.17 4.80 -19.06
C THR A 15 -16.77 4.57 -18.46
N ALA A 16 -15.71 4.95 -19.19
CA ALA A 16 -14.34 4.88 -18.72
C ALA A 16 -14.07 5.90 -17.60
N VAL A 17 -14.62 7.11 -17.71
CA VAL A 17 -14.57 8.13 -16.66
C VAL A 17 -15.20 7.62 -15.36
N LEU A 18 -16.38 7.01 -15.43
CA LEU A 18 -17.06 6.46 -14.26
C LEU A 18 -16.27 5.28 -13.65
N ALA A 19 -15.75 4.37 -14.48
CA ALA A 19 -14.94 3.25 -14.02
C ALA A 19 -13.67 3.73 -13.28
N THR A 20 -12.92 4.66 -13.87
CA THR A 20 -11.71 5.20 -13.24
C THR A 20 -12.02 6.02 -11.99
N ALA A 21 -13.12 6.77 -11.96
CA ALA A 21 -13.54 7.50 -10.77
C ALA A 21 -13.89 6.56 -9.61
N SER A 22 -14.57 5.45 -9.89
CA SER A 22 -14.89 4.43 -8.88
C SER A 22 -13.64 3.71 -8.36
N LEU A 23 -12.69 3.37 -9.24
CA LEU A 23 -11.39 2.83 -8.84
C LEU A 23 -10.62 3.78 -7.92
N LEU A 24 -10.58 5.07 -8.28
CA LEU A 24 -9.91 6.09 -7.49
C LEU A 24 -10.53 6.20 -6.10
N ALA A 25 -11.86 6.11 -6.01
CA ALA A 25 -12.57 6.13 -4.72
C ALA A 25 -12.19 4.93 -3.83
N VAL A 26 -12.00 3.73 -4.40
CA VAL A 26 -11.49 2.58 -3.64
C VAL A 26 -10.02 2.77 -3.27
N TYR A 27 -9.21 3.29 -4.19
CA TYR A 27 -7.78 3.54 -3.97
C TYR A 27 -7.54 4.59 -2.87
N THR A 28 -8.41 5.59 -2.72
CA THR A 28 -8.30 6.59 -1.65
C THR A 28 -8.29 5.98 -0.24
N LEU A 29 -8.81 4.76 -0.04
CA LEU A 29 -8.72 4.05 1.24
C LEU A 29 -7.28 3.71 1.63
N SER A 30 -6.34 3.60 0.68
CA SER A 30 -4.94 3.28 0.96
C SER A 30 -4.14 4.45 1.52
N ILE A 31 -4.55 5.70 1.26
CA ILE A 31 -3.83 6.92 1.62
C ILE A 31 -3.46 7.02 3.11
N PRO A 32 -4.38 6.81 4.08
CA PRO A 32 -4.02 6.87 5.50
C PRO A 32 -2.99 5.80 5.89
N PHE A 33 -3.11 4.60 5.31
CA PHE A 33 -2.17 3.50 5.54
C PHE A 33 -0.78 3.83 4.95
N GLU A 34 -0.73 4.46 3.79
CA GLU A 34 0.54 4.83 3.14
C GLU A 34 1.31 5.86 3.97
N SER A 35 0.59 6.81 4.54
CA SER A 35 1.13 7.78 5.49
C SER A 35 1.75 7.10 6.72
N LEU A 36 1.07 6.09 7.26
CA LEU A 36 1.53 5.31 8.40
C LEU A 36 2.77 4.45 8.06
N MET A 37 2.77 3.82 6.88
CA MET A 37 3.92 3.06 6.37
C MET A 37 5.18 3.93 6.28
N HIS A 38 5.08 5.15 5.74
CA HIS A 38 6.21 6.07 5.66
C HIS A 38 6.72 6.50 7.03
N PHE A 39 5.82 6.72 7.99
CA PHE A 39 6.19 7.04 9.37
C PHE A 39 6.97 5.89 10.04
N LEU A 40 6.47 4.65 9.97
CA LEU A 40 7.13 3.48 10.55
C LEU A 40 8.47 3.17 9.87
N SER A 41 8.57 3.38 8.56
CA SER A 41 9.82 3.21 7.81
C SER A 41 10.90 4.17 8.29
N ARG A 42 10.54 5.44 8.53
CA ARG A 42 11.47 6.44 9.09
C ARG A 42 11.91 6.09 10.52
N ALA A 43 11.05 5.49 11.33
CA ALA A 43 11.42 5.01 12.66
C ALA A 43 12.51 3.91 12.60
N HIS A 44 12.45 3.00 11.61
CA HIS A 44 13.51 2.00 11.40
C HIS A 44 14.83 2.63 10.96
N TYR A 45 14.77 3.68 10.13
CA TYR A 45 15.97 4.42 9.72
C TYR A 45 16.63 5.17 10.89
N ALA A 46 15.84 5.73 11.81
CA ALA A 46 16.37 6.35 13.02
C ALA A 46 17.14 5.34 13.91
N LEU A 47 16.74 4.07 13.89
CA LEU A 47 17.40 2.98 14.61
C LEU A 47 18.59 2.36 13.83
N GLN A 48 19.08 3.05 12.79
CA GLN A 48 20.15 2.63 11.87
C GLN A 48 19.93 1.23 11.24
N ASN A 49 18.68 0.73 11.21
CA ASN A 49 18.37 -0.60 10.72
C ASN A 49 17.70 -0.54 9.34
N THR A 50 18.42 0.03 8.37
CA THR A 50 17.93 0.29 7.01
C THR A 50 17.69 -0.98 6.20
N MET A 51 18.52 -2.01 6.39
CA MET A 51 18.42 -3.26 5.64
C MET A 51 17.15 -4.05 5.95
N ARG A 52 16.70 -4.06 7.21
CA ARG A 52 15.46 -4.76 7.61
C ARG A 52 14.23 -4.11 6.98
N ALA A 53 14.11 -2.78 7.05
CA ALA A 53 13.00 -2.06 6.44
C ALA A 53 12.95 -2.28 4.92
N SER A 54 14.12 -2.26 4.24
CA SER A 54 14.20 -2.51 2.81
C SER A 54 13.75 -3.93 2.42
N MET A 55 14.23 -4.96 3.13
CA MET A 55 13.83 -6.35 2.85
C MET A 55 12.33 -6.59 3.06
N ILE A 56 11.76 -6.01 4.12
CA ILE A 56 10.31 -6.08 4.38
C ILE A 56 9.53 -5.42 3.23
N HIS A 57 10.02 -4.27 2.74
CA HIS A 57 9.37 -3.54 1.65
C HIS A 57 9.36 -4.34 0.34
N VAL A 58 10.48 -4.98 0.00
CA VAL A 58 10.59 -5.85 -1.18
C VAL A 58 9.66 -7.05 -1.07
N GLY A 59 9.64 -7.73 0.09
CA GLY A 59 8.73 -8.85 0.33
C GLY A 59 7.26 -8.44 0.23
N THR A 60 6.92 -7.24 0.70
CA THR A 60 5.57 -6.68 0.59
C THR A 60 5.19 -6.42 -0.86
N ILE A 61 6.10 -5.91 -1.71
CA ILE A 61 5.79 -5.69 -3.14
C ILE A 61 5.37 -7.00 -3.81
N VAL A 62 6.11 -8.08 -3.55
CA VAL A 62 5.78 -9.41 -4.07
C VAL A 62 4.43 -9.89 -3.54
N LEU A 63 4.17 -9.72 -2.23
CA LEU A 63 2.91 -10.08 -1.61
C LEU A 63 1.72 -9.31 -2.22
N THR A 64 1.86 -8.01 -2.42
CA THR A 64 0.86 -7.15 -3.06
C THR A 64 0.56 -7.60 -4.48
N LEU A 65 1.58 -8.00 -5.25
CA LEU A 65 1.40 -8.53 -6.60
C LEU A 65 0.61 -9.84 -6.59
N VAL A 66 0.98 -10.78 -5.72
CA VAL A 66 0.29 -12.08 -5.59
C VAL A 66 -1.17 -11.88 -5.15
N LEU A 67 -1.40 -11.02 -4.16
CA LEU A 67 -2.75 -10.68 -3.71
C LEU A 67 -3.57 -10.06 -4.83
N SER A 68 -3.03 -9.05 -5.51
CA SER A 68 -3.71 -8.41 -6.63
C SER A 68 -4.07 -9.43 -7.71
N GLN A 69 -3.12 -10.27 -8.12
CA GLN A 69 -3.33 -11.29 -9.15
C GLN A 69 -4.42 -12.31 -8.74
N SER A 70 -4.43 -12.76 -7.49
CA SER A 70 -5.46 -13.69 -6.99
C SER A 70 -6.87 -13.08 -6.92
N LEU A 71 -6.96 -11.75 -6.75
CA LEU A 71 -8.24 -11.04 -6.68
C LEU A 71 -8.78 -10.65 -8.07
N VAL A 72 -7.93 -10.63 -9.12
CA VAL A 72 -8.32 -10.21 -10.49
C VAL A 72 -9.49 -11.02 -11.02
N GLU A 73 -9.49 -12.35 -10.84
CA GLU A 73 -10.55 -13.21 -11.36
C GLU A 73 -11.93 -12.90 -10.76
N ARG A 74 -11.97 -12.42 -9.51
CA ARG A 74 -13.23 -12.19 -8.77
C ARG A 74 -13.72 -10.74 -8.82
N PHE A 75 -12.80 -9.78 -8.84
CA PHE A 75 -13.13 -8.35 -8.72
C PHE A 75 -12.73 -7.54 -9.96
N GLY A 76 -12.16 -8.18 -10.98
CA GLY A 76 -11.73 -7.53 -12.22
C GLY A 76 -10.78 -6.36 -11.93
N LEU A 77 -11.15 -5.18 -12.42
CA LEU A 77 -10.34 -3.98 -12.30
C LEU A 77 -10.16 -3.50 -10.84
N TYR A 78 -11.14 -3.77 -9.96
CA TYR A 78 -11.07 -3.39 -8.55
C TYR A 78 -10.08 -4.23 -7.73
N ALA A 79 -9.60 -5.34 -8.29
CA ALA A 79 -8.59 -6.18 -7.65
C ALA A 79 -7.28 -5.43 -7.38
N ILE A 80 -6.92 -4.47 -8.23
CA ILE A 80 -5.69 -3.69 -8.11
C ILE A 80 -5.70 -2.80 -6.86
N PRO A 81 -6.66 -1.86 -6.68
CA PRO A 81 -6.72 -1.03 -5.46
C PRO A 81 -6.91 -1.86 -4.18
N MET A 82 -7.68 -2.95 -4.25
CA MET A 82 -7.89 -3.82 -3.09
C MET A 82 -6.63 -4.61 -2.72
N GLY A 83 -5.93 -5.16 -3.71
CA GLY A 83 -4.65 -5.83 -3.52
C GLY A 83 -3.58 -4.89 -2.98
N PHE A 84 -3.51 -3.66 -3.51
CA PHE A 84 -2.63 -2.62 -3.00
C PHE A 84 -2.92 -2.29 -1.53
N THR A 85 -4.18 -2.02 -1.18
CA THR A 85 -4.58 -1.65 0.19
C THR A 85 -4.30 -2.78 1.18
N THR A 86 -4.64 -4.02 0.83
CA THR A 86 -4.38 -5.19 1.69
C THR A 86 -2.88 -5.45 1.86
N GLY A 87 -2.11 -5.35 0.79
CA GLY A 87 -0.65 -5.41 0.84
C GLY A 87 -0.05 -4.34 1.74
N LEU A 88 -0.56 -3.11 1.67
CA LEU A 88 -0.13 -2.00 2.53
C LEU A 88 -0.43 -2.25 4.01
N VAL A 89 -1.62 -2.77 4.32
CA VAL A 89 -1.99 -3.15 5.70
C VAL A 89 -1.03 -4.20 6.23
N LEU A 90 -0.75 -5.25 5.45
CA LEU A 90 0.21 -6.29 5.84
C LEU A 90 1.62 -5.72 6.03
N HIS A 91 2.04 -4.78 5.17
CA HIS A 91 3.32 -4.10 5.33
C HIS A 91 3.44 -3.40 6.67
N ILE A 92 2.42 -2.63 7.04
CA ILE A 92 2.39 -1.87 8.30
C ILE A 92 2.46 -2.82 9.48
N LEU A 93 1.70 -3.92 9.46
CA LEU A 93 1.73 -4.93 10.52
C LEU A 93 3.13 -5.55 10.68
N ILE A 94 3.79 -5.89 9.57
CA ILE A 94 5.15 -6.46 9.60
C ILE A 94 6.15 -5.44 10.14
N LEU A 95 6.08 -4.19 9.68
CA LEU A 95 6.92 -3.09 10.18
C LEU A 95 6.68 -2.85 11.68
N GLU A 96 5.43 -2.84 12.14
CA GLU A 96 5.09 -2.60 13.54
C GLU A 96 5.68 -3.69 14.44
N VAL A 97 5.51 -4.96 14.07
CA VAL A 97 6.07 -6.10 14.81
C VAL A 97 7.61 -6.03 14.83
N SER A 98 8.24 -5.75 13.68
CA SER A 98 9.69 -5.58 13.58
C SER A 98 10.20 -4.45 14.49
N LEU A 99 9.50 -3.31 14.52
CA LEU A 99 9.86 -2.17 15.36
C LEU A 99 9.77 -2.51 16.85
N ARG A 100 8.68 -3.17 17.27
CA ARG A 100 8.49 -3.61 18.67
C ARG A 100 9.62 -4.55 19.12
N GLN A 101 10.04 -5.48 18.27
CA GLN A 101 11.17 -6.37 18.57
C GLN A 101 12.49 -5.61 18.70
N LEU A 102 12.73 -4.60 17.86
CA LEU A 102 13.96 -3.82 17.89
C LEU A 102 14.05 -2.95 19.16
N VAL A 103 12.94 -2.29 19.53
CA VAL A 103 12.85 -1.50 20.77
C VAL A 103 12.99 -2.38 22.02
N GLY A 104 12.36 -3.56 22.03
CA GLY A 104 12.49 -4.51 23.15
C GLY A 104 13.94 -4.98 23.37
N LYS A 105 14.68 -5.26 22.29
CA LYS A 105 16.11 -5.62 22.37
C LYS A 105 16.98 -4.49 22.93
N LEU A 106 16.71 -3.25 22.56
CA LEU A 106 17.43 -2.08 23.08
C LEU A 106 17.13 -1.83 24.56
N SER A 107 15.89 -2.07 25.00
CA SER A 107 15.51 -1.95 26.42
C SER A 107 16.10 -3.06 27.28
N ALA A 108 16.31 -4.26 26.74
CA ALA A 108 16.87 -5.40 27.47
C ALA A 108 18.41 -5.39 27.53
N ALA A 109 19.07 -4.63 26.66
CA ALA A 109 20.53 -4.48 26.63
C ALA A 109 21.05 -3.38 27.57
N LYS A 110 20.13 -2.68 28.27
CA LYS A 110 20.41 -1.58 29.19
C LYS A 110 20.16 -2.03 30.61
#